data_AF-A0A0M9XB08-F1
#
_entry.id   AF-A0A0M9XB08-F1
#
_cell.length_a   1.000
_cell.length_b   1.000
_cell.length_c   1.000
_cell.angle_alpha   90.00
_cell.angle_beta   90.00
_cell.angle_gamma   90.00
#
_symmetry.space_group_name_H-M   'P 1'
#
loop_
_entity.id
_entity.type
_entity.pdbx_description
1 polymer ?
#
loop_
_entity_poly.entity_id
_entity_poly.type
_entity_poly.pdbx_seq_one_letter_code
_entity_poly.pdbx_strand_id
1 'polypeptide(L)'
;PALCAVLVVCGRSLWRHGRVRRGAHRALAGLRETGVVVLPDGAPYAYALPGGRRDRVVVTTAMLDCLEPAERRALFAHERAHLAARHHRFLLAVQLAARANPFLRPLRTAVAYTAERWADEDAAQAVGSRRTVARAIGKAALVSRGTPVATLAGLAAAGPVPRRVAALLGPVPAVRSWPSLFTSVGAATWGAAVGAAVSAMSSANSAVTMVLILHAATPL
;
A
#
# COMPACT_ATOMS: atom_id res chain seq x y z
N PRO A 1 6.13 29.25 8.03
CA PRO A 1 4.68 28.94 8.08
C PRO A 1 4.28 27.67 7.31
N ALA A 2 4.63 27.54 6.02
CA ALA A 2 4.25 26.38 5.20
C ALA A 2 4.84 25.04 5.69
N LEU A 3 6.12 25.03 6.08
CA LEU A 3 6.77 23.83 6.64
C LEU A 3 6.07 23.35 7.92
N CYS A 4 5.73 24.26 8.84
CA CYS A 4 5.00 23.95 10.06
C CYS A 4 3.63 23.33 9.75
N ALA A 5 2.91 23.88 8.77
CA ALA A 5 1.62 23.32 8.34
C ALA A 5 1.77 21.89 7.78
N VAL A 6 2.78 21.65 6.94
CA VAL A 6 3.09 20.31 6.41
C VAL A 6 3.43 19.34 7.54
N LEU A 7 4.28 19.74 8.49
CA LEU A 7 4.64 18.93 9.65
C LEU A 7 3.41 18.57 10.50
N VAL A 8 2.52 19.54 10.77
CA VAL A 8 1.28 19.31 11.52
C VAL A 8 0.36 18.35 10.78
N VAL A 9 0.15 18.55 9.47
CA VAL A 9 -0.73 17.69 8.66
C VAL A 9 -0.18 16.27 8.54
N CYS A 10 1.11 16.11 8.28
CA CYS A 10 1.77 14.81 8.23
C CYS A 10 1.81 14.13 9.61
N GLY A 11 2.10 14.87 10.67
CA GLY A 11 2.08 14.38 12.05
C GLY A 11 0.70 13.88 12.47
N ARG A 12 -0.36 14.66 12.21
CA ARG A 12 -1.76 14.23 12.46
C ARG A 12 -2.11 12.97 11.66
N SER A 13 -1.62 12.85 10.43
CA SER A 13 -1.84 11.69 9.57
C SER A 13 -1.20 10.42 10.15
N LEU A 14 0.07 10.53 10.56
CA LEU A 14 0.82 9.46 11.21
C LEU A 14 0.18 9.05 12.53
N TRP A 15 -0.21 10.03 13.36
CA TRP A 15 -0.88 9.78 14.63
C TRP A 15 -2.21 9.06 14.44
N ARG A 16 -3.05 9.52 13.51
CA ARG A 16 -4.34 8.86 13.18
C ARG A 16 -4.11 7.43 12.68
N HIS A 17 -3.15 7.23 11.77
CA HIS A 17 -2.82 5.90 11.26
C HIS A 17 -2.35 4.96 12.39
N GLY A 18 -1.46 5.44 13.26
CA GLY A 18 -1.00 4.71 14.44
C GLY A 18 -2.14 4.40 15.43
N ARG A 19 -3.03 5.36 15.70
CA ARG A 19 -4.18 5.18 16.61
C ARG A 19 -5.13 4.11 16.10
N VAL A 20 -5.52 4.17 14.82
CA VAL A 20 -6.41 3.16 14.21
C VAL A 20 -5.75 1.79 14.23
N ARG A 21 -4.46 1.70 13.89
CA ARG A 21 -3.73 0.42 13.88
C ARG A 21 -3.62 -0.18 15.27
N ARG A 22 -3.31 0.63 16.29
CA ARG A 22 -3.30 0.20 17.69
C ARG A 22 -4.70 -0.20 18.17
N GLY A 23 -5.74 0.47 17.71
CA GLY A 23 -7.13 0.12 18.01
C GLY A 23 -7.49 -1.26 17.45
N ALA A 24 -7.18 -1.50 16.17
CA ALA A 24 -7.38 -2.80 15.52
C ALA A 24 -6.61 -3.93 16.23
N HIS A 25 -5.33 -3.73 16.56
CA HIS A 25 -4.56 -4.73 17.31
C HIS A 25 -5.14 -4.99 18.71
N ARG A 26 -5.60 -3.95 19.42
CA ARG A 26 -6.25 -4.11 20.73
C ARG A 26 -7.56 -4.88 20.63
N ALA A 27 -8.37 -4.63 19.60
CA ALA A 27 -9.61 -5.36 19.36
C ALA A 27 -9.38 -6.87 19.12
N LEU A 28 -8.18 -7.26 18.65
CA LEU A 28 -7.83 -8.65 18.37
C LEU A 28 -6.91 -9.28 19.43
N ALA A 29 -6.51 -8.54 20.48
CA ALA A 29 -5.49 -8.97 21.43
C ALA A 29 -5.89 -10.20 22.27
N GLY A 30 -7.19 -10.44 22.46
CA GLY A 30 -7.73 -11.61 23.16
C GLY A 30 -7.94 -12.85 22.29
N LEU A 31 -7.69 -12.74 20.98
CA LEU A 31 -7.84 -13.86 20.04
C LEU A 31 -6.51 -14.61 19.90
N ARG A 32 -6.61 -15.92 19.63
CA ARG A 32 -5.45 -16.79 19.38
C ARG A 32 -4.49 -16.13 18.37
N GLU A 33 -3.18 -16.26 18.58
CA GLU A 33 -2.16 -15.74 17.67
C GLU A 33 -2.06 -16.56 16.38
N THR A 34 -3.13 -16.54 15.58
CA THR A 34 -3.20 -17.11 14.23
C THR A 34 -3.01 -16.02 13.18
N GLY A 35 -2.43 -16.40 12.04
CA GLY A 35 -2.25 -15.50 10.88
C GLY A 35 -3.56 -15.11 10.18
N VAL A 36 -4.68 -15.75 10.52
CA VAL A 36 -6.02 -15.44 10.02
C VAL A 36 -6.97 -15.30 11.21
N VAL A 37 -7.80 -14.26 11.18
CA VAL A 37 -8.87 -14.00 12.14
C VAL A 37 -10.19 -13.88 11.39
N VAL A 38 -11.17 -14.72 11.77
CA VAL A 38 -12.53 -14.67 11.23
C VAL A 38 -13.43 -13.98 12.24
N LEU A 39 -14.08 -12.89 11.83
CA LEU A 39 -14.99 -12.12 12.68
C LEU A 39 -16.46 -12.46 12.34
N PRO A 40 -17.32 -12.71 13.33
CA PRO A 40 -18.76 -12.90 13.12
C PRO A 40 -19.42 -11.53 12.89
N ASP A 41 -19.40 -11.06 11.65
CA ASP A 41 -19.99 -9.78 11.23
C ASP A 41 -20.81 -10.01 9.95
N GLY A 42 -21.97 -9.34 9.86
CA GLY A 42 -22.86 -9.38 8.70
C GLY A 42 -22.39 -8.51 7.53
N ALA A 43 -21.46 -7.57 7.76
CA ALA A 43 -20.86 -6.77 6.71
C ALA A 43 -19.71 -7.54 6.02
N PRO A 44 -19.77 -7.83 4.71
CA PRO A 44 -18.68 -8.52 4.02
C PRO A 44 -17.47 -7.60 3.86
N TYR A 45 -16.41 -7.88 4.62
CA TYR A 45 -15.09 -7.26 4.46
C TYR A 45 -13.94 -8.22 4.78
N ALA A 46 -12.77 -7.91 4.21
CA ALA A 46 -11.48 -8.51 4.52
C ALA A 46 -10.39 -7.44 4.47
N TYR A 47 -9.33 -7.59 5.28
CA TYR A 47 -8.16 -6.73 5.21
C TYR A 47 -6.90 -7.34 5.85
N ALA A 48 -5.76 -6.98 5.28
CA ALA A 48 -4.44 -7.16 5.85
C ALA A 48 -4.16 -6.21 7.04
N LEU A 49 -3.94 -6.76 8.23
CA LEU A 49 -3.52 -6.03 9.42
C LEU A 49 -2.01 -6.19 9.67
N PRO A 50 -1.19 -5.16 9.37
CA PRO A 50 0.24 -5.23 9.61
C PRO A 50 0.56 -5.19 11.11
N GLY A 51 1.35 -6.16 11.59
CA GLY A 51 1.85 -6.31 12.96
C GLY A 51 3.30 -6.79 13.03
N GLY A 52 4.00 -6.91 11.90
CA GLY A 52 5.35 -7.48 11.85
C GLY A 52 5.28 -8.97 12.13
N ARG A 53 5.77 -9.41 13.30
CA ARG A 53 5.60 -10.80 13.75
C ARG A 53 4.13 -11.17 14.04
N ARG A 54 3.27 -10.17 14.24
CA ARG A 54 1.82 -10.31 14.46
C ARG A 54 0.99 -9.88 13.24
N ASP A 55 1.52 -10.08 12.04
CA ASP A 55 0.76 -9.87 10.81
C ASP A 55 -0.47 -10.80 10.78
N ARG A 56 -1.64 -10.24 10.47
CA ARG A 56 -2.91 -11.00 10.46
C ARG A 56 -3.74 -10.62 9.26
N VAL A 57 -4.42 -11.59 8.67
CA VAL A 57 -5.53 -11.36 7.74
C VAL A 57 -6.82 -11.40 8.53
N VAL A 58 -7.60 -10.32 8.49
CA VAL A 58 -8.93 -10.26 9.10
C VAL A 58 -9.96 -10.45 8.00
N VAL A 59 -10.92 -11.34 8.22
CA VAL A 59 -12.02 -11.60 7.28
C VAL A 59 -13.31 -11.81 8.08
N THR A 60 -14.44 -11.46 7.50
CA THR A 60 -15.75 -11.67 8.11
C THR A 60 -16.37 -12.98 7.66
N THR A 61 -17.26 -13.55 8.47
CA THR A 61 -18.09 -14.69 8.06
C THR A 61 -18.91 -14.35 6.82
N ALA A 62 -19.55 -13.18 6.77
CA ALA A 62 -20.32 -12.72 5.61
C ALA A 62 -19.50 -12.68 4.30
N MET A 63 -18.23 -12.26 4.36
CA MET A 63 -17.35 -12.31 3.19
C MET A 63 -17.04 -13.76 2.76
N LEU A 64 -16.77 -14.67 3.70
CA LEU A 64 -16.47 -16.06 3.39
C LEU A 64 -17.68 -16.80 2.81
N ASP A 65 -18.88 -16.52 3.31
CA ASP A 65 -20.12 -17.13 2.85
C ASP A 65 -20.43 -16.74 1.39
N CYS A 66 -19.99 -15.56 0.97
CA CYS A 66 -20.10 -15.11 -0.41
C CYS A 66 -19.08 -15.76 -1.36
N LEU A 67 -18.05 -16.47 -0.88
CA LEU A 67 -16.95 -16.96 -1.73
C LEU A 67 -16.88 -18.49 -1.79
N GLU A 68 -16.64 -19.04 -2.98
CA GLU A 68 -16.35 -20.46 -3.16
C GLU A 68 -14.97 -20.85 -2.57
N PRO A 69 -14.70 -22.13 -2.29
CA PRO A 69 -13.43 -22.54 -1.68
C PRO A 69 -12.17 -22.06 -2.41
N ALA A 70 -12.18 -22.06 -3.75
CA ALA A 70 -11.06 -21.56 -4.55
C ALA A 70 -10.93 -20.03 -4.48
N GLU A 71 -12.06 -19.32 -4.40
CA GLU A 71 -12.11 -17.87 -4.27
C GLU A 71 -11.66 -17.40 -2.88
N ARG A 72 -11.98 -18.16 -1.82
CA ARG A 72 -11.46 -17.93 -0.46
C ARG A 72 -9.94 -18.04 -0.43
N ARG A 73 -9.36 -19.05 -1.11
CA ARG A 73 -7.89 -19.17 -1.23
C ARG A 73 -7.28 -17.97 -1.94
N ALA A 74 -7.91 -17.50 -3.01
CA ALA A 74 -7.49 -16.29 -3.73
C ALA A 74 -7.54 -15.04 -2.83
N LEU A 75 -8.62 -14.85 -2.08
CA LEU A 75 -8.74 -13.74 -1.13
C LEU A 75 -7.63 -13.79 -0.07
N PHE A 76 -7.40 -14.95 0.56
CA PHE A 76 -6.33 -15.06 1.55
C PHE A 76 -4.93 -14.88 0.96
N ALA A 77 -4.69 -15.36 -0.26
CA ALA A 77 -3.41 -15.13 -0.94
C ALA A 77 -3.19 -13.64 -1.22
N HIS A 78 -4.22 -12.92 -1.67
CA HIS A 78 -4.18 -11.49 -1.92
C HIS A 78 -3.89 -10.69 -0.64
N GLU A 79 -4.61 -10.95 0.46
CA GLU A 79 -4.37 -10.26 1.73
C GLU A 79 -2.98 -10.55 2.30
N ARG A 80 -2.47 -11.78 2.14
CA ARG A 80 -1.10 -12.12 2.53
C ARG A 80 -0.06 -11.40 1.68
N ALA A 81 -0.30 -11.22 0.38
CA ALA A 81 0.60 -10.47 -0.49
C ALA A 81 0.77 -9.01 0.00
N HIS A 82 -0.31 -8.37 0.45
CA HIS A 82 -0.23 -7.03 1.07
C HIS A 82 0.66 -6.99 2.32
N LEU A 83 0.62 -8.03 3.14
CA LEU A 83 1.44 -8.15 4.36
C LEU A 83 2.91 -8.39 3.99
N ALA A 84 3.17 -9.35 3.11
CA ALA A 84 4.50 -9.75 2.65
C ALA A 84 5.24 -8.59 1.97
N ALA A 85 4.59 -7.93 0.99
CA ALA A 85 5.14 -6.79 0.27
C ALA A 85 5.03 -5.46 1.05
N ARG A 86 4.48 -5.48 2.27
CA ARG A 86 4.34 -4.32 3.15
C ARG A 86 3.64 -3.12 2.48
N HIS A 87 2.63 -3.39 1.64
CA HIS A 87 1.94 -2.37 0.82
C HIS A 87 1.42 -1.17 1.63
N HIS A 88 1.01 -1.39 2.88
CA HIS A 88 0.61 -0.32 3.80
C HIS A 88 1.67 0.79 3.96
N ARG A 89 2.97 0.48 3.88
CA ARG A 89 4.06 1.46 3.96
C ARG A 89 4.10 2.36 2.72
N PHE A 90 3.96 1.78 1.53
CA PHE A 90 3.91 2.54 0.28
C PHE A 90 2.70 3.47 0.24
N LEU A 91 1.54 2.97 0.65
CA LEU A 91 0.30 3.75 0.73
C LEU A 91 0.44 4.92 1.73
N LEU A 92 1.01 4.67 2.90
CA LEU A 92 1.25 5.72 3.89
C LEU A 92 2.25 6.76 3.36
N ALA A 93 3.36 6.32 2.78
CA ALA A 93 4.39 7.21 2.23
C ALA A 93 3.82 8.14 1.15
N VAL A 94 3.08 7.59 0.18
CA VAL A 94 2.51 8.40 -0.90
C VAL A 94 1.39 9.33 -0.41
N GLN A 95 0.68 8.97 0.67
CA GLN A 95 -0.29 9.87 1.28
C GLN A 95 0.38 11.05 2.00
N LEU A 96 1.46 10.79 2.72
CA LEU A 96 2.25 11.86 3.33
C LEU A 96 2.84 12.77 2.25
N ALA A 97 3.38 12.18 1.18
CA ALA A 97 3.89 12.92 0.03
C ALA A 97 2.81 13.79 -0.63
N ALA A 98 1.61 13.25 -0.87
CA ALA A 98 0.50 14.00 -1.46
C ALA A 98 -0.08 15.10 -0.52
N ARG A 99 0.12 14.96 0.80
CA ARG A 99 -0.23 16.00 1.78
C ARG A 99 0.83 17.10 1.87
N ALA A 100 2.10 16.74 1.73
CA ALA A 100 3.20 17.68 1.68
C ALA A 100 3.23 18.47 0.35
N ASN A 101 2.91 17.79 -0.76
CA ASN A 101 2.89 18.36 -2.10
C ASN A 101 1.64 17.91 -2.88
N PRO A 102 0.66 18.80 -3.11
CA PRO A 102 -0.55 18.49 -3.86
C PRO A 102 -0.31 17.97 -5.28
N PHE A 103 0.81 18.30 -5.93
CA PHE A 103 1.15 17.78 -7.27
C PHE A 103 1.42 16.26 -7.26
N LEU A 104 1.65 15.65 -6.10
CA LEU A 104 1.83 14.20 -5.94
C LEU A 104 0.52 13.45 -5.69
N ARG A 105 -0.64 14.12 -5.74
CA ARG A 105 -1.95 13.45 -5.63
C ARG A 105 -2.18 12.35 -6.68
N PRO A 106 -1.82 12.53 -7.98
CA PRO A 106 -1.94 11.45 -8.97
C PRO A 106 -1.05 10.25 -8.65
N LEU A 107 0.12 10.48 -8.04
CA LEU A 107 1.02 9.40 -7.62
C LEU A 107 0.36 8.50 -6.58
N ARG A 108 -0.43 9.07 -5.66
CA ARG A 108 -1.21 8.29 -4.69
C ARG A 108 -2.14 7.29 -5.37
N THR A 109 -2.88 7.73 -6.39
CA THR A 109 -3.78 6.84 -7.14
C THR A 109 -3.03 5.76 -7.92
N ALA A 110 -1.88 6.11 -8.50
CA ALA A 110 -1.04 5.17 -9.22
C ALA A 110 -0.45 4.10 -8.29
N VAL A 111 0.16 4.51 -7.17
CA VAL A 111 0.73 3.59 -6.16
C VAL A 111 -0.34 2.68 -5.58
N ALA A 112 -1.53 3.20 -5.28
CA ALA A 112 -2.63 2.37 -4.80
C ALA A 112 -3.02 1.30 -5.82
N TYR A 113 -3.26 1.68 -7.07
CA TYR A 113 -3.58 0.71 -8.12
C TYR A 113 -2.47 -0.32 -8.36
N THR A 114 -1.20 0.11 -8.38
CA THR A 114 -0.07 -0.80 -8.59
C THR A 114 0.11 -1.77 -7.43
N ALA A 115 -0.11 -1.35 -6.18
CA ALA A 115 -0.07 -2.24 -5.02
C ALA A 115 -1.17 -3.31 -5.08
N GLU A 116 -2.39 -2.94 -5.50
CA GLU A 116 -3.48 -3.90 -5.74
C GLU A 116 -3.10 -4.88 -6.85
N ARG A 117 -2.58 -4.38 -7.97
CA ARG A 117 -2.15 -5.22 -9.11
C ARG A 117 -1.02 -6.16 -8.75
N TRP A 118 -0.07 -5.73 -7.92
CA TRP A 118 0.97 -6.61 -7.38
C TRP A 118 0.32 -7.73 -6.57
N ALA A 119 -0.51 -7.39 -5.59
CA ALA A 119 -1.19 -8.41 -4.78
C ALA A 119 -2.06 -9.37 -5.60
N ASP A 120 -2.69 -8.90 -6.69
CA ASP A 120 -3.46 -9.73 -7.63
C ASP A 120 -2.59 -10.77 -8.33
N GLU A 121 -1.41 -10.36 -8.82
CA GLU A 121 -0.49 -11.25 -9.52
C GLU A 121 0.16 -12.26 -8.56
N ASP A 122 0.58 -11.82 -7.37
CA ASP A 122 1.11 -12.71 -6.33
C ASP A 122 0.06 -13.74 -5.90
N ALA A 123 -1.20 -13.32 -5.73
CA ALA A 123 -2.30 -14.23 -5.45
C ALA A 123 -2.55 -15.21 -6.60
N ALA A 124 -2.46 -14.75 -7.84
CA ALA A 124 -2.66 -15.58 -9.02
C ALA A 124 -1.57 -16.63 -9.16
N GLN A 125 -0.32 -16.29 -8.84
CA GLN A 125 0.79 -17.23 -8.77
C GLN A 125 0.57 -18.26 -7.65
N ALA A 126 0.24 -17.81 -6.44
CA ALA A 126 0.03 -18.70 -5.29
C ALA A 126 -1.15 -19.67 -5.47
N VAL A 127 -2.22 -19.24 -6.16
CA VAL A 127 -3.40 -20.07 -6.43
C VAL A 127 -3.30 -20.85 -7.75
N GLY A 128 -2.39 -20.46 -8.64
CA GLY A 128 -2.23 -21.07 -9.98
C GLY A 128 -3.31 -20.69 -10.98
N SER A 129 -4.14 -19.67 -10.71
CA SER A 129 -5.24 -19.28 -11.60
C SER A 129 -5.60 -17.79 -11.48
N ARG A 130 -5.19 -17.01 -12.50
CA ARG A 130 -5.60 -15.59 -12.65
C ARG A 130 -7.11 -15.43 -12.74
N ARG A 131 -7.80 -16.37 -13.39
CA ARG A 131 -9.27 -16.34 -13.56
C ARG A 131 -9.98 -16.52 -12.22
N THR A 132 -9.48 -17.38 -11.34
CA THR A 132 -10.03 -17.56 -9.99
C THR A 132 -9.85 -16.30 -9.16
N VAL A 133 -8.68 -15.67 -9.21
CA VAL A 133 -8.43 -14.39 -8.53
C VAL A 133 -9.34 -13.28 -9.08
N ALA A 134 -9.51 -13.19 -10.40
CA ALA A 134 -10.40 -12.21 -11.03
C ALA A 134 -11.86 -12.36 -10.58
N ARG A 135 -12.36 -13.61 -10.51
CA ARG A 135 -13.70 -13.91 -9.98
C ARG A 135 -13.83 -13.53 -8.51
N ALA A 136 -12.86 -13.92 -7.67
CA ALA A 136 -12.86 -13.60 -6.26
C ALA A 136 -12.90 -12.08 -6.00
N ILE A 137 -12.06 -11.29 -6.71
CA ILE A 137 -12.04 -9.83 -6.60
C ILE A 137 -13.36 -9.22 -7.08
N GLY A 138 -13.86 -9.66 -8.23
CA GLY A 138 -15.13 -9.18 -8.77
C GLY A 138 -16.29 -9.43 -7.81
N LYS A 139 -16.39 -10.64 -7.25
CA LYS A 139 -17.42 -11.04 -6.30
C LYS A 139 -17.30 -10.28 -4.98
N ALA A 140 -16.11 -10.23 -4.39
CA ALA A 140 -15.83 -9.45 -3.18
C ALA A 140 -16.21 -7.98 -3.35
N ALA A 141 -15.91 -7.37 -4.51
CA ALA A 141 -16.27 -5.99 -4.81
C ALA A 141 -17.78 -5.77 -4.97
N LEU A 142 -18.52 -6.75 -5.51
CA LEU A 142 -19.98 -6.67 -5.64
C LEU A 142 -20.67 -6.78 -4.28
N VAL A 143 -20.24 -7.71 -3.42
CA VAL A 143 -20.86 -7.92 -2.11
C VAL A 143 -20.48 -6.84 -1.10
N SER A 144 -19.30 -6.21 -1.24
CA SER A 144 -18.86 -5.12 -0.37
C SER A 144 -19.45 -3.75 -0.75
N ARG A 145 -20.32 -3.66 -1.79
CA ARG A 145 -20.93 -2.38 -2.17
C ARG A 145 -21.79 -1.86 -1.02
N GLY A 146 -21.42 -0.70 -0.48
CA GLY A 146 -22.17 -0.03 0.59
C GLY A 146 -21.73 -0.39 2.00
N THR A 147 -20.75 -1.29 2.21
CA THR A 147 -20.14 -1.45 3.53
C THR A 147 -19.16 -0.29 3.77
N PRO A 148 -19.37 0.53 4.82
CA PRO A 148 -18.37 1.50 5.22
C PRO A 148 -17.22 0.74 5.87
N VAL A 149 -16.32 0.18 5.05
CA VAL A 149 -15.14 -0.45 5.63
C VAL A 149 -14.31 0.68 6.23
N ALA A 150 -14.30 0.74 7.56
CA ALA A 150 -13.34 1.49 8.36
C ALA A 150 -11.97 0.83 8.21
N THR A 151 -11.50 0.72 6.98
CA THR A 151 -10.14 0.30 6.72
C THR A 151 -9.23 1.35 7.35
N LEU A 152 -8.06 0.90 7.79
CA LEU A 152 -6.85 1.72 7.82
C LEU A 152 -6.58 2.48 6.50
N ALA A 153 -7.36 2.21 5.46
CA ALA A 153 -7.39 2.86 4.18
C ALA A 153 -8.53 3.88 4.02
N GLY A 154 -8.41 5.01 4.73
CA GLY A 154 -8.65 6.31 4.09
C GLY A 154 -7.61 6.63 2.99
N LEU A 155 -7.04 5.60 2.35
CA LEU A 155 -5.78 5.62 1.63
C LEU A 155 -5.86 5.11 0.19
N ALA A 156 -6.76 4.20 -0.13
CA ALA A 156 -6.93 3.70 -1.49
C ALA A 156 -8.40 3.81 -1.87
N ALA A 157 -8.73 4.67 -2.84
CA ALA A 157 -9.70 4.21 -3.80
C ALA A 157 -8.97 3.06 -4.49
N ALA A 158 -9.27 1.81 -4.07
CA ALA A 158 -8.77 0.63 -4.76
C ALA A 158 -8.98 0.90 -6.25
N GLY A 159 -7.92 0.93 -7.05
CA GLY A 159 -8.06 1.30 -8.44
C GLY A 159 -9.14 0.45 -9.10
N PRO A 160 -9.85 0.98 -10.11
CA PRO A 160 -11.17 0.47 -10.50
C PRO A 160 -11.14 -1.04 -10.68
N VAL A 161 -11.97 -1.76 -9.92
CA VAL A 161 -12.08 -3.22 -9.95
C VAL A 161 -12.20 -3.76 -11.38
N PRO A 162 -12.99 -3.15 -12.29
CA PRO A 162 -13.03 -3.59 -13.69
C PRO A 162 -11.66 -3.60 -14.37
N ARG A 163 -10.79 -2.63 -14.08
CA ARG A 163 -9.44 -2.55 -14.65
C ARG A 163 -8.53 -3.67 -14.13
N ARG A 164 -8.65 -4.04 -12.85
CA ARG A 164 -7.91 -5.15 -12.25
C ARG A 164 -8.34 -6.50 -12.81
N VAL A 165 -9.65 -6.70 -12.92
CA VAL A 165 -10.24 -7.90 -13.54
C VAL A 165 -9.80 -8.02 -14.99
N ALA A 166 -9.90 -6.94 -15.77
CA ALA A 166 -9.41 -6.92 -17.15
C ALA A 166 -7.92 -7.26 -17.25
N ALA A 167 -7.09 -6.73 -16.33
CA ALA A 167 -5.66 -7.05 -16.31
C ALA A 167 -5.39 -8.53 -15.99
N LEU A 168 -6.15 -9.15 -15.08
CA LEU A 168 -6.02 -10.58 -14.77
C LEU A 168 -6.49 -11.49 -15.92
N LEU A 169 -7.51 -11.07 -16.67
CA LEU A 169 -8.00 -11.80 -17.84
C LEU A 169 -7.17 -11.57 -19.10
N GLY A 170 -6.38 -10.49 -19.13
CA GLY A 170 -5.42 -10.18 -20.17
C GLY A 170 -4.12 -11.00 -20.08
N PRO A 171 -3.19 -10.78 -21.02
CA PRO A 171 -1.91 -11.49 -21.06
C PRO A 171 -1.09 -11.26 -19.79
N VAL A 172 -0.26 -12.26 -19.44
CA VAL A 172 0.65 -12.16 -18.29
C VAL A 172 1.60 -10.98 -18.48
N PRO A 173 1.77 -10.10 -17.48
CA PRO A 173 2.68 -8.97 -17.59
C PRO A 173 4.10 -9.45 -17.88
N ALA A 174 4.74 -8.86 -18.89
CA ALA A 174 6.17 -9.06 -19.10
C ALA A 174 6.94 -8.41 -17.94
N VAL A 175 7.74 -9.19 -17.22
CA VAL A 175 8.60 -8.68 -16.14
C VAL A 175 9.72 -7.87 -16.78
N ARG A 176 9.66 -6.54 -16.66
CA ARG A 176 10.76 -5.64 -16.98
C ARG A 176 11.21 -4.95 -15.69
N SER A 177 12.45 -5.15 -15.32
CA SER A 177 13.05 -4.59 -14.10
C SER A 177 13.18 -3.06 -14.18
N TRP A 178 13.38 -2.51 -15.37
CA TRP A 178 13.41 -1.07 -15.61
C TRP A 178 12.69 -0.68 -16.92
N PRO A 179 11.96 0.46 -16.93
CA PRO A 179 11.43 1.00 -18.18
C PRO A 179 12.58 1.39 -19.11
N SER A 180 12.43 1.07 -20.40
CA SER A 180 13.42 1.42 -21.42
C SER A 180 13.62 2.93 -21.48
N LEU A 181 14.89 3.37 -21.51
CA LEU A 181 15.28 4.79 -21.69
C LEU A 181 14.64 5.42 -22.94
N PHE A 182 14.32 4.60 -23.94
CA PHE A 182 13.69 5.01 -25.19
C PHE A 182 12.18 5.25 -25.08
N THR A 183 11.61 5.14 -23.87
CA THR A 183 10.22 5.54 -23.61
C THR A 183 10.21 6.81 -22.77
N SER A 184 9.19 7.67 -22.93
CA SER A 184 9.06 8.90 -22.14
C SER A 184 9.02 8.61 -20.64
N VAL A 185 8.41 7.49 -20.25
CA VAL A 185 8.38 7.00 -18.86
C VAL A 185 9.77 6.57 -18.39
N GLY A 186 10.54 5.87 -19.22
CA GLY A 186 11.91 5.49 -18.88
C GLY A 186 12.82 6.71 -18.75
N ALA A 187 12.81 7.62 -19.72
CA ALA A 187 13.57 8.86 -19.65
C ALA A 187 13.25 9.67 -18.37
N ALA A 188 11.97 9.80 -18.01
CA ALA A 188 11.56 10.47 -16.78
C ALA A 188 12.02 9.73 -15.51
N THR A 189 11.93 8.40 -15.49
CA THR A 189 12.34 7.58 -14.32
C THR A 189 13.85 7.66 -14.10
N TRP A 190 14.63 7.56 -15.17
CA TRP A 190 16.09 7.71 -15.13
C TRP A 190 16.51 9.13 -14.78
N GLY A 191 15.87 10.14 -15.38
CA GLY A 191 16.12 11.55 -15.05
C GLY A 191 15.84 11.87 -13.58
N ALA A 192 14.73 11.35 -13.04
CA ALA A 192 14.41 11.49 -11.62
C ALA A 192 15.43 10.78 -10.71
N ALA A 193 15.88 9.58 -11.08
CA ALA A 193 16.89 8.83 -10.32
C ALA A 193 18.24 9.58 -10.28
N VAL A 194 18.70 10.09 -11.43
CA VAL A 194 19.92 10.89 -11.53
C VAL A 194 19.76 12.20 -10.74
N GLY A 195 18.65 12.91 -10.89
CA GLY A 195 18.38 14.15 -10.17
C GLY A 195 18.35 13.97 -8.65
N ALA A 196 17.76 12.87 -8.16
CA ALA A 196 17.77 12.53 -6.74
C ALA A 196 19.18 12.24 -6.22
N ALA A 197 20.00 11.51 -6.99
CA ALA A 197 21.39 11.24 -6.63
C ALA A 197 22.21 12.55 -6.56
N VAL A 198 22.08 13.42 -7.56
CA VAL A 198 22.76 14.74 -7.59
C VAL A 198 22.33 15.60 -6.40
N SER A 199 21.03 15.63 -6.09
CA SER A 199 20.52 16.39 -4.94
C SER A 199 21.06 15.85 -3.62
N ALA A 200 21.15 14.53 -3.46
CA ALA A 200 21.71 13.91 -2.26
C ALA A 200 23.20 14.25 -2.09
N MET A 201 23.98 14.19 -3.18
CA MET A 201 25.40 14.58 -3.16
C MET A 201 25.57 16.06 -2.81
N SER A 202 24.76 16.95 -3.40
CA SER A 202 24.79 18.39 -3.10
C SER A 202 24.42 18.71 -1.65
N SER A 203 23.40 18.02 -1.11
CA SER A 203 23.00 18.15 0.29
C SER A 203 24.08 17.65 1.24
N ALA A 204 24.74 16.53 0.93
CA ALA A 204 25.85 15.99 1.72
C ALA A 204 27.04 16.96 1.71
N ASN A 205 27.40 17.48 0.54
CA ASN A 205 28.46 18.48 0.40
C ASN A 205 28.15 19.74 1.24
N SER A 206 26.93 20.28 1.14
CA SER A 206 26.52 21.44 1.94
C SER A 206 26.56 21.18 3.44
N ALA A 207 26.15 19.99 3.89
CA ALA A 207 26.20 19.63 5.31
C ALA A 207 27.66 19.57 5.82
N VAL A 208 28.58 18.98 5.04
CA VAL A 208 30.01 18.94 5.36
C VAL A 208 30.58 20.36 5.40
N THR A 209 30.28 21.20 4.40
CA THR A 209 30.73 22.59 4.37
C THR A 209 30.22 23.37 5.58
N MET A 210 28.95 23.20 5.96
CA MET A 210 28.39 23.85 7.15
C MET A 210 29.10 23.43 8.44
N VAL A 211 29.39 22.12 8.61
CA VAL A 211 30.12 21.61 9.78
C VAL A 211 31.54 22.18 9.84
N LEU A 212 32.25 22.23 8.71
CA LEU A 212 33.60 22.79 8.64
C LEU A 212 33.61 24.29 8.97
N ILE A 213 32.64 25.05 8.45
CA ILE A 213 32.49 26.47 8.77
C ILE A 213 32.19 26.65 10.26
N LEU A 214 31.28 25.84 10.83
CA LEU A 214 30.95 25.90 12.26
C LEU A 214 32.20 25.65 13.11
N HIS A 215 32.97 24.62 12.76
CA HIS A 215 34.18 24.25 13.51
C HIS A 215 35.28 25.32 13.42
N ALA A 216 35.44 25.95 12.25
CA ALA A 216 36.37 27.06 12.07
C ALA A 216 35.92 28.35 12.79
N ALA A 217 34.60 28.57 12.90
CA ALA A 217 34.02 29.75 13.56
C ALA A 217 33.92 29.61 15.09
N THR A 218 33.99 28.39 15.63
CA THR A 218 34.10 28.12 17.07
C THR A 218 35.53 27.66 17.39
N PRO A 219 36.50 28.58 17.60
CA PRO A 219 37.75 28.19 18.21
C PRO A 219 37.45 27.77 19.65
N LEU A 220 37.75 26.51 19.97
CA LEU A 220 37.96 26.08 21.36
C LEU A 220 39.30 26.63 21.84
#